data_AF-A0A447KTP8-F1
#
_entry.id   AF-A0A447KTP8-F1
#
_cell.length_a   1.000
_cell.length_b   1.000
_cell.length_c   1.000
_cell.angle_alpha   90.00
_cell.angle_beta   90.00
_cell.angle_gamma   90.00
#
_symmetry.space_group_name_H-M   'P 1'
#
loop_
_entity.id
_entity.type
_entity.pdbx_description
1 polymer ?
#
loop_
_entity_poly.entity_id
_entity_poly.type
_entity_poly.pdbx_seq_one_letter_code
_entity_poly.pdbx_strand_id
1 'polypeptide(L)' 'MRTLLLALSVIILSGCGINEELDSMILEQHKKKCDDYGFQRGSDAYANCLMRQAEMEDADEQKMLDREAKTKK' A
#
# COMPACT_ATOMS: atom_id res chain seq x y z
N MET A 1 30.98 0.67 22.48
CA MET A 1 30.27 1.87 21.98
C MET A 1 30.43 2.11 20.47
N ARG A 2 31.58 1.81 19.86
CA ARG A 2 31.82 2.03 18.42
C ARG A 2 31.06 1.07 17.50
N THR A 3 30.77 -0.15 17.97
CA THR A 3 30.00 -1.18 17.26
C THR A 3 28.49 -0.95 17.31
N LEU A 4 27.97 -0.28 18.35
CA LEU A 4 26.56 0.08 18.47
C LEU A 4 26.14 1.15 17.44
N LEU A 5 27.05 2.08 17.13
CA LEU A 5 26.83 3.13 16.14
C LEU A 5 26.75 2.58 14.70
N LEU A 6 27.48 1.51 14.40
CA LEU A 6 27.44 0.85 13.10
C LEU A 6 26.12 0.08 12.88
N ALA A 7 25.60 -0.59 13.91
CA ALA A 7 24.33 -1.32 13.81
C ALA A 7 23.13 -0.40 13.55
N LEU A 8 23.14 0.82 14.09
CA LEU A 8 22.06 1.80 13.88
C LEU A 8 22.01 2.32 12.43
N SER A 9 23.17 2.38 11.75
CA SER A 9 23.26 2.87 10.37
C SER A 9 22.64 1.93 9.33
N VAL A 10 22.61 0.62 9.61
CA VAL A 10 22.03 -0.39 8.70
C VAL A 10 20.51 -0.29 8.65
N ILE A 11 19.87 0.07 9.77
CA ILE A 11 18.40 0.19 9.87
C ILE A 11 17.89 1.41 9.08
N ILE A 12 18.68 2.49 9.02
CA ILE A 12 18.31 3.70 8.26
C ILE A 12 18.39 3.44 6.74
N LEU A 13 19.30 2.55 6.28
CA LEU A 13 19.39 2.19 4.86
C LEU A 13 18.26 1.27 4.38
N SER A 14 17.63 0.49 5.27
CA SER A 14 16.47 -0.33 4.92
C SER A 14 15.19 0.48 4.63
N GLY A 15 15.17 1.80 4.89
CA GLY A 15 13.99 2.65 4.66
C GLY A 15 13.66 2.96 3.20
N CYS A 16 14.53 2.67 2.24
CA CYS A 16 14.34 3.07 0.83
C CYS A 16 13.75 1.98 -0.09
N GLY A 17 13.37 0.80 0.42
CA GLY A 17 12.84 -0.29 -0.42
C GLY A 17 11.59 -0.99 0.11
N ILE A 18 11.11 -0.62 1.30
CA ILE A 18 10.00 -1.32 1.97
C ILE A 18 8.65 -1.06 1.27
N ASN A 19 8.54 0.08 0.59
CA ASN A 19 7.28 0.50 -0.04
C ASN A 19 6.97 -0.29 -1.31
N GLU A 20 7.99 -0.79 -2.02
CA GLU A 20 7.80 -1.49 -3.30
C GLU A 20 7.21 -2.88 -3.09
N GLU A 21 7.61 -3.57 -2.03
CA GLU A 21 7.03 -4.87 -1.66
C GLU A 21 5.57 -4.73 -1.19
N LEU A 22 5.26 -3.68 -0.42
CA LEU A 22 3.90 -3.41 0.03
C LEU A 22 2.96 -3.05 -1.13
N ASP A 23 3.41 -2.21 -2.05
CA ASP A 23 2.65 -1.82 -3.26
C ASP A 23 2.34 -3.04 -4.14
N SER A 24 3.31 -3.96 -4.28
CA SER A 24 3.09 -5.19 -5.03
C SER A 24 2.01 -6.08 -4.40
N MET A 25 1.96 -6.21 -3.07
CA MET A 25 0.92 -6.99 -2.38
C MET A 25 -0.47 -6.38 -2.53
N ILE A 26 -0.55 -5.06 -2.43
CA ILE A 26 -1.80 -4.29 -2.61
C ILE A 26 -2.35 -4.49 -4.03
N LEU A 27 -1.47 -4.35 -5.03
CA LEU A 27 -1.84 -4.54 -6.43
C LEU A 27 -2.33 -5.97 -6.71
N GLU A 28 -1.70 -6.99 -6.13
CA GLU A 28 -2.17 -8.38 -6.27
C GLU A 28 -3.54 -8.60 -5.60
N GLN A 29 -3.82 -7.96 -4.47
CA GLN A 29 -5.16 -7.97 -3.88
C GLN A 29 -6.21 -7.33 -4.78
N HIS A 30 -5.87 -6.21 -5.42
CA HIS A 30 -6.76 -5.52 -6.36
C HIS A 30 -7.06 -6.38 -7.58
N LYS A 31 -6.04 -7.00 -8.16
CA LYS A 31 -6.19 -7.97 -9.25
C LYS A 31 -7.12 -9.11 -8.85
N LYS A 32 -6.89 -9.73 -7.69
CA LYS A 32 -7.73 -10.81 -7.17
C LYS A 32 -9.19 -10.38 -7.05
N LYS A 33 -9.48 -9.22 -6.46
CA LYS A 33 -10.85 -8.70 -6.36
C LYS A 33 -11.49 -8.54 -7.73
N CYS A 34 -10.78 -7.91 -8.67
CA CYS A 34 -11.31 -7.70 -10.02
C CYS A 34 -11.51 -9.02 -10.78
N ASP A 35 -10.65 -10.02 -10.57
CA ASP A 35 -10.84 -11.37 -11.09
C ASP A 35 -12.07 -12.06 -10.47
N ASP A 36 -12.26 -11.94 -9.14
CA ASP A 36 -13.42 -12.50 -8.42
C ASP A 36 -14.75 -11.87 -8.88
N TYR A 37 -14.73 -10.59 -9.29
CA TYR A 37 -15.88 -9.93 -9.94
C TYR A 37 -16.12 -10.39 -11.39
N GLY A 38 -15.19 -11.15 -11.98
CA GLY A 38 -15.30 -11.69 -13.33
C GLY A 38 -14.90 -10.70 -14.43
N PHE A 39 -14.18 -9.63 -14.09
CA PHE A 39 -13.65 -8.72 -15.12
C PHE A 39 -12.55 -9.41 -15.93
N GLN A 40 -12.63 -9.31 -17.26
CA GLN A 40 -11.63 -9.92 -18.13
C GLN A 40 -10.33 -9.11 -18.10
N ARG A 41 -9.23 -9.74 -17.72
CA ARG A 41 -7.89 -9.12 -17.75
C ARG A 41 -7.58 -8.53 -19.13
N GLY A 42 -7.00 -7.32 -19.14
CA GLY A 42 -6.69 -6.59 -20.37
C GLY A 42 -7.87 -5.85 -21.01
N SER A 43 -9.07 -5.92 -20.41
CA SER A 43 -10.21 -5.08 -20.80
C SER A 43 -10.20 -3.74 -20.07
N ASP A 44 -10.85 -2.74 -20.67
CA ASP A 44 -11.08 -1.45 -20.03
C ASP A 44 -11.86 -1.59 -18.71
N ALA A 45 -12.78 -2.55 -18.63
CA ALA A 45 -13.54 -2.82 -17.41
C ALA A 45 -12.62 -3.30 -16.27
N TYR A 46 -11.60 -4.11 -16.58
CA TYR A 46 -10.61 -4.55 -15.62
C TYR A 46 -9.70 -3.40 -15.16
N ALA A 47 -9.25 -2.56 -16.09
CA ALA A 47 -8.47 -1.37 -15.77
C ALA A 47 -9.26 -0.41 -14.85
N ASN A 48 -10.53 -0.14 -15.18
CA ASN A 48 -11.40 0.67 -14.36
C ASN A 48 -11.64 0.07 -12.97
N CYS A 49 -11.79 -1.25 -12.87
CA CYS A 49 -11.91 -1.93 -11.57
C CYS A 49 -10.67 -1.72 -10.70
N LEU A 50 -9.46 -1.88 -11.27
CA LEU A 50 -8.20 -1.65 -10.56
C LEU A 50 -8.08 -0.20 -10.08
N MET A 51 -8.37 0.77 -10.97
CA MET A 51 -8.36 2.19 -10.63
C MET A 51 -9.32 2.51 -9.48
N ARG A 52 -10.54 1.98 -9.55
CA ARG A 52 -11.55 2.16 -8.51
C ARG A 52 -11.11 1.56 -7.17
N GLN A 53 -10.46 0.40 -7.20
CA GLN A 53 -9.93 -0.23 -6.01
C GLN A 53 -8.84 0.63 -5.35
N ALA A 54 -7.92 1.19 -6.14
CA ALA A 54 -6.89 2.10 -5.64
C ALA A 54 -7.49 3.35 -4.98
N GLU A 55 -8.48 3.99 -5.63
CA GLU A 55 -9.16 5.16 -5.05
C GLU A 55 -9.85 4.87 -3.71
N MET A 56 -10.41 3.66 -3.56
CA MET A 56 -11.07 3.27 -2.32
C MET A 56 -10.06 3.05 -1.19
N GLU A 57 -8.91 2.45 -1.50
CA GLU A 57 -7.84 2.26 -0.53
C GLU A 57 -7.27 3.58 -0.05
N ASP A 58 -6.92 4.49 -0.98
CA ASP A 58 -6.46 5.85 -0.63
C ASP A 58 -7.48 6.56 0.27
N ALA A 59 -8.78 6.47 -0.06
CA ALA A 59 -9.83 7.11 0.73
C ALA A 59 -9.97 6.49 2.13
N ASP A 60 -9.74 5.19 2.27
CA ASP A 60 -9.82 4.50 3.56
C ASP A 60 -8.59 4.78 4.43
N GLU A 61 -7.40 4.87 3.83
CA GLU A 61 -6.19 5.35 4.51
C GLU A 61 -6.38 6.77 5.06
N GLN A 62 -6.87 7.70 4.24
CA GLN A 62 -7.14 9.08 4.68
C GLN A 62 -8.13 9.12 5.85
N LYS A 63 -9.21 8.33 5.79
CA LYS A 63 -10.17 8.25 6.91
C LYS A 63 -9.53 7.71 8.18
N MET A 64 -8.62 6.75 8.08
CA MET A 64 -7.90 6.20 9.23
C MET A 64 -7.03 7.28 9.87
N LEU A 65 -6.24 8.00 9.07
CA LEU A 65 -5.40 9.10 9.52
C LEU A 65 -6.23 10.21 10.19
N ASP A 66 -7.38 10.56 9.62
CA ASP A 66 -8.31 11.54 10.21
C ASP A 66 -8.85 11.09 11.58
N ARG A 67 -9.15 9.80 11.75
CA ARG A 67 -9.61 9.25 13.04
C ARG A 67 -8.50 9.29 14.08
N GLU A 68 -7.27 8.94 13.69
CA GLU A 68 -6.11 9.03 14.56
C GLU A 68 -5.82 10.47 14.99
N ALA A 69 -5.88 11.42 14.05
CA ALA A 69 -5.70 12.84 14.33
C ALA A 69 -6.76 13.39 15.31
N LYS A 70 -8.01 12.93 15.19
CA LYS A 70 -9.09 13.31 16.12
C LYS A 70 -8.93 12.70 17.52
N THR A 71 -8.42 11.48 17.61
CA THR A 71 -8.25 10.77 18.89
C THR A 71 -7.09 11.33 19.72
N LYS A 72 -6.11 11.97 19.06
CA LYS A 72 -4.93 12.58 19.71
C LYS A 72 -5.16 14.03 20.20
N LYS A 73 -6.39 14.55 20.12
CA LYS A 73 -6.75 15.92 20.45
C LYS A 73 -7.69 15.97 21.66
#